data_AF-A0A645B6S9-F1
#
_entry.id   AF-A0A645B6S9-F1
#
_cell.length_a   1.000
_cell.length_b   1.000
_cell.length_c   1.000
_cell.angle_alpha   90.00
_cell.angle_beta   90.00
_cell.angle_gamma   90.00
#
_symmetry.space_group_name_H-M   'P 1'
#
loop_
_entity.id
_entity.type
_entity.pdbx_description
1 polymer ?
#
loop_
_entity_poly.entity_id
_entity_poly.type
_entity_poly.pdbx_seq_one_letter_code
_entity_poly.pdbx_strand_id
1 'polypeptide(L)'
;MRCRRQDVVARFGGDEFVILLPNTDAQELEAVLNSVQSTMDNCKPDRGILSVSFGWATKYSTEEKYDQIFRKADDMMYNHKLVSKVQFDSSMMNHLGAILSEHSPKWRGHAQRVSRLCKQMGLCLGMEGRELSKLEMAGYLHDIGMAALDKEILDKTDDLSRYELQEIQRHCELGYKILSHVNGYRDVAEWVLHHHERPDGDGYPFGLKGQDIPQCSSIINIANAYDAISEGSVYGKKRPREEAIAELLSKAGTQFDERLTHIFVNQALDKEQEA
;
A
#
# COMPACT_ATOMS: atom_id res chain seq x y z
N MET A 1 -9.87 -5.46 -29.40
CA MET A 1 -9.51 -6.64 -30.23
C MET A 1 -10.67 -7.01 -31.14
N ARG A 2 -10.42 -7.35 -32.41
CA ARG A 2 -11.41 -7.98 -33.30
C ARG A 2 -10.98 -9.43 -33.53
N CYS A 3 -11.78 -10.39 -33.10
CA CYS A 3 -11.53 -11.81 -33.36
C CYS A 3 -11.73 -12.10 -34.86
N ARG A 4 -10.85 -12.93 -35.44
CA ARG A 4 -10.99 -13.49 -36.79
C ARG A 4 -12.17 -14.48 -36.78
N ARG A 5 -12.73 -14.77 -37.96
CA ARG A 5 -13.87 -15.70 -38.08
C ARG A 5 -13.60 -17.11 -37.54
N GLN A 6 -12.34 -17.53 -37.51
CA GLN A 6 -11.89 -18.84 -37.04
C GLN A 6 -11.48 -18.86 -35.56
N ASP A 7 -11.39 -17.70 -34.91
CA ASP A 7 -11.00 -17.60 -33.51
C ASP A 7 -12.17 -18.05 -32.63
N VAL A 8 -11.88 -18.76 -31.55
CA VAL A 8 -12.90 -19.22 -30.60
C VAL A 8 -12.68 -18.50 -29.29
N VAL A 9 -13.69 -17.76 -28.84
CA VAL A 9 -13.72 -17.12 -27.53
C VAL A 9 -14.72 -17.89 -26.66
N ALA A 10 -14.26 -18.36 -25.51
CA ALA A 10 -15.09 -19.06 -24.54
C ALA A 10 -14.88 -18.46 -23.15
N ARG A 11 -15.95 -18.40 -22.36
CA ARG A 11 -15.85 -18.14 -20.93
C ARG A 11 -15.52 -19.46 -20.23
N PHE A 12 -14.42 -19.48 -19.49
CA PHE A 12 -13.91 -20.71 -18.87
C PHE A 12 -14.47 -20.90 -17.47
N GLY A 13 -14.59 -19.81 -16.71
CA GLY A 13 -15.18 -19.78 -15.37
C GLY A 13 -15.20 -18.34 -14.85
N GLY A 14 -16.04 -18.03 -13.86
CA GLY A 14 -16.03 -16.72 -13.18
C GLY A 14 -15.88 -15.52 -14.14
N ASP A 15 -14.81 -14.76 -13.96
CA ASP A 15 -14.35 -13.63 -14.77
C ASP A 15 -13.26 -13.98 -15.82
N GLU A 16 -13.04 -15.27 -16.07
CA GLU A 16 -11.97 -15.79 -16.95
C GLU A 16 -12.48 -16.14 -18.36
N PHE A 17 -11.68 -15.75 -19.35
CA PHE A 17 -11.92 -15.99 -20.76
C PHE A 17 -10.73 -16.70 -21.39
N VAL A 18 -11.02 -17.65 -22.28
CA VAL A 18 -10.05 -18.37 -23.08
C VAL A 18 -10.29 -18.02 -24.53
N ILE A 19 -9.20 -17.68 -25.23
CA ILE A 19 -9.21 -17.38 -26.66
C ILE A 19 -8.30 -18.40 -27.34
N LEU A 20 -8.89 -19.22 -28.21
CA LEU A 20 -8.15 -20.08 -29.11
C LEU A 20 -7.97 -19.34 -30.44
N LEU A 21 -6.71 -19.23 -30.87
CA LEU A 21 -6.30 -18.56 -32.10
C LEU A 21 -5.70 -19.59 -33.07
N PRO A 22 -6.50 -20.21 -33.95
CA PRO A 22 -5.99 -21.20 -34.89
C PRO A 22 -5.09 -20.58 -35.96
N ASN A 23 -4.03 -21.30 -36.32
CA ASN A 23 -3.02 -20.87 -37.31
C ASN A 23 -2.37 -19.53 -36.92
N THR A 24 -1.98 -19.39 -35.66
CA THR A 24 -1.34 -18.20 -35.11
C THR A 24 -0.04 -18.63 -34.45
N ASP A 25 1.06 -18.11 -34.96
CA ASP A 25 2.38 -18.34 -34.37
C ASP A 25 2.66 -17.35 -33.22
N ALA A 26 3.86 -17.43 -32.62
CA ALA A 26 4.22 -16.55 -31.50
C ALA A 26 4.31 -15.07 -31.88
N GLN A 27 4.73 -14.75 -33.11
CA GLN A 27 4.89 -13.37 -33.56
C GLN A 27 3.52 -12.72 -33.82
N GLU A 28 2.61 -13.45 -34.47
CA GLU A 28 1.23 -13.00 -34.65
C GLU A 28 0.52 -12.85 -33.29
N LEU A 29 0.76 -13.79 -32.36
CA LEU A 29 0.20 -13.75 -31.02
C LEU A 29 0.68 -12.52 -30.24
N GLU A 30 1.97 -12.21 -30.31
CA GLU A 30 2.54 -11.01 -29.69
C GLU A 30 1.88 -9.72 -30.21
N ALA A 31 1.62 -9.63 -31.52
CA ALA A 31 0.90 -8.50 -32.10
C ALA A 31 -0.55 -8.38 -31.57
N VAL A 32 -1.24 -9.52 -31.38
CA VAL A 32 -2.58 -9.55 -30.76
C VAL A 32 -2.51 -9.05 -29.31
N LEU A 33 -1.55 -9.54 -28.53
CA LEU A 33 -1.38 -9.15 -27.12
C LEU A 33 -1.06 -7.66 -26.98
N ASN A 34 -0.18 -7.12 -27.82
CA ASN A 34 0.12 -5.68 -27.85
C ASN A 34 -1.12 -4.85 -28.20
N SER A 35 -1.96 -5.32 -29.11
CA SER A 35 -3.23 -4.66 -29.44
C SER A 35 -4.22 -4.69 -28.27
N VAL A 36 -4.30 -5.81 -27.54
CA VAL A 36 -5.11 -5.94 -26.33
C VAL A 36 -4.62 -4.97 -25.27
N GLN A 37 -3.32 -4.98 -24.94
CA GLN A 37 -2.72 -4.09 -23.95
C GLN A 37 -2.96 -2.62 -24.30
N SER A 38 -2.71 -2.21 -25.54
CA SER A 38 -2.97 -0.84 -25.99
C SER A 38 -4.44 -0.44 -25.89
N THR A 39 -5.37 -1.38 -26.11
CA THR A 39 -6.81 -1.11 -25.92
C THR A 39 -7.13 -0.91 -24.44
N MET A 40 -6.51 -1.69 -23.56
CA MET A 40 -6.70 -1.61 -22.11
C MET A 40 -6.15 -0.30 -21.54
N ASP A 41 -4.93 0.10 -21.95
CA ASP A 41 -4.29 1.34 -21.50
C ASP A 41 -5.10 2.59 -21.88
N ASN A 42 -5.82 2.52 -23.01
CA ASN A 42 -6.68 3.60 -23.48
C ASN A 42 -8.12 3.51 -22.93
N CYS A 43 -8.46 2.43 -22.20
CA CYS A 43 -9.77 2.26 -21.62
C CYS A 43 -9.88 3.12 -20.34
N LYS A 44 -10.78 4.11 -20.37
CA LYS A 44 -11.10 4.93 -19.21
C LYS A 44 -12.49 4.56 -18.70
N PRO A 45 -12.61 3.60 -17.77
CA PRO A 45 -13.91 3.25 -17.21
C PRO A 45 -14.48 4.45 -16.43
N ASP A 46 -15.80 4.63 -16.45
CA ASP A 46 -16.49 5.69 -15.70
C ASP A 46 -16.25 5.60 -14.19
N ARG A 47 -15.95 4.40 -13.67
CA ARG A 47 -15.62 4.14 -12.27
C ARG A 47 -14.54 3.09 -12.14
N GLY A 48 -13.61 3.32 -11.21
CA GLY A 48 -12.56 2.38 -10.84
C GLY A 48 -11.40 2.33 -11.82
N ILE A 49 -10.53 1.33 -11.64
CA ILE A 49 -9.40 1.05 -12.51
C ILE A 49 -9.63 -0.33 -13.10
N LEU A 50 -9.55 -0.45 -14.42
CA LEU A 50 -9.65 -1.72 -15.10
C LEU A 50 -8.28 -2.38 -15.14
N SER A 51 -8.17 -3.55 -14.51
CA SER A 51 -6.97 -4.40 -14.56
C SER A 51 -7.34 -5.75 -15.15
N VAL A 52 -6.56 -6.21 -16.12
CA VAL A 52 -6.71 -7.51 -16.77
C VAL A 52 -5.36 -8.22 -16.75
N SER A 53 -5.38 -9.51 -16.48
CA SER A 53 -4.20 -10.37 -16.59
C SER A 53 -4.46 -11.42 -17.65
N PHE A 54 -3.43 -11.73 -18.43
CA PHE A 54 -3.51 -12.73 -19.48
C PHE A 54 -2.22 -13.52 -19.53
N GLY A 55 -2.34 -14.77 -19.96
CA GLY A 55 -1.24 -15.67 -20.25
C GLY A 55 -1.51 -16.40 -21.55
N TRP A 56 -0.48 -16.90 -22.19
CA TRP A 56 -0.59 -17.45 -23.53
C TRP A 56 0.41 -18.56 -23.76
N ALA A 57 0.11 -19.45 -24.71
CA ALA A 57 1.03 -20.47 -25.17
C ALA A 57 0.65 -20.88 -26.61
N THR A 58 1.67 -21.14 -27.43
CA THR A 58 1.50 -21.58 -28.81
C THR A 58 1.80 -23.07 -28.92
N LYS A 59 0.95 -23.78 -29.67
CA LYS A 59 1.12 -25.21 -30.02
C LYS A 59 1.73 -25.30 -31.42
N TYR A 60 2.83 -26.02 -31.57
CA TYR A 60 3.59 -26.13 -32.83
C TYR A 60 3.55 -27.52 -33.47
N SER A 61 3.27 -28.57 -32.69
CA SER A 61 3.20 -29.95 -33.19
C SER A 61 1.90 -30.60 -32.78
N THR A 62 1.38 -31.53 -33.61
CA THR A 62 0.21 -32.35 -33.27
C THR A 62 0.43 -33.24 -32.04
N GLU A 63 1.68 -33.58 -31.73
CA GLU A 63 2.06 -34.40 -30.59
C GLU A 63 1.88 -33.70 -29.23
N GLU A 64 1.91 -32.37 -29.20
CA GLU A 64 1.69 -31.60 -27.99
C GLU A 64 0.24 -31.73 -27.51
N LYS A 65 0.04 -32.00 -26.22
CA LYS A 65 -1.30 -32.14 -25.64
C LYS A 65 -1.86 -30.76 -25.29
N TYR A 66 -3.13 -30.52 -25.62
CA TYR A 66 -3.81 -29.26 -25.30
C TYR A 66 -3.77 -28.93 -23.81
N ASP A 67 -3.91 -29.93 -22.92
CA ASP A 67 -3.82 -29.72 -21.46
C ASP A 67 -2.47 -29.13 -21.03
N GLN A 68 -1.37 -29.50 -21.70
CA GLN A 68 -0.04 -28.98 -21.37
C GLN A 68 0.11 -27.54 -21.86
N ILE A 69 -0.41 -27.23 -23.05
CA ILE A 69 -0.41 -25.86 -23.60
C ILE A 69 -1.27 -24.95 -22.73
N PHE A 70 -2.45 -25.43 -22.32
CA PHE A 70 -3.35 -24.70 -21.44
C PHE A 70 -2.70 -24.40 -20.10
N ARG A 71 -2.07 -25.39 -19.44
CA ARG A 71 -1.34 -25.17 -18.18
C ARG A 71 -0.24 -24.13 -18.31
N LYS A 72 0.54 -24.15 -19.40
CA LYS A 72 1.57 -23.12 -19.64
C LYS A 72 0.96 -21.72 -19.72
N ALA A 73 -0.16 -21.57 -20.44
CA ALA A 73 -0.85 -20.29 -20.55
C ALA A 73 -1.41 -19.84 -19.18
N ASP A 74 -1.96 -20.77 -18.40
CA ASP A 74 -2.51 -20.51 -17.06
C ASP A 74 -1.41 -20.09 -16.06
N ASP A 75 -0.29 -20.81 -16.02
CA ASP A 75 0.88 -20.47 -15.20
C ASP A 75 1.43 -19.08 -15.55
N MET A 76 1.50 -18.74 -16.85
CA MET A 76 1.90 -17.42 -17.31
C MET A 76 0.89 -16.34 -16.88
N MET A 77 -0.41 -16.61 -16.96
CA MET A 77 -1.46 -15.69 -16.51
C MET A 77 -1.34 -15.43 -15.01
N TYR A 78 -1.11 -16.48 -14.21
CA TYR A 78 -0.93 -16.35 -12.78
C TYR A 78 0.27 -15.47 -12.43
N ASN A 79 1.41 -15.69 -13.08
CA ASN A 79 2.60 -14.85 -12.91
C ASN A 79 2.33 -13.39 -13.34
N HIS A 80 1.64 -13.18 -14.46
CA HIS A 80 1.23 -11.85 -14.90
C HIS A 80 0.31 -11.16 -13.88
N LYS A 81 -0.62 -11.90 -13.27
CA LYS A 81 -1.52 -11.39 -12.22
C LYS A 81 -0.76 -10.93 -10.98
N LEU A 82 0.30 -11.65 -10.60
CA LEU A 82 1.17 -11.23 -9.49
C LEU A 82 1.93 -9.95 -9.83
N VAL A 83 2.56 -9.88 -11.01
CA VAL A 83 3.32 -8.69 -11.45
C VAL A 83 2.41 -7.48 -11.61
N SER A 84 1.26 -7.65 -12.28
CA SER A 84 0.28 -6.59 -12.48
C SER A 84 -0.26 -6.07 -11.15
N LYS A 85 -0.46 -6.94 -10.16
CA LYS A 85 -0.85 -6.52 -8.81
C LYS A 85 0.22 -5.66 -8.13
N VAL A 86 1.49 -6.04 -8.21
CA VAL A 86 2.60 -5.24 -7.66
C VAL A 86 2.69 -3.88 -8.35
N GLN A 87 2.53 -3.84 -9.67
CA GLN A 87 2.50 -2.59 -10.44
C GLN A 87 1.29 -1.72 -10.08
N PHE A 88 0.13 -2.34 -9.88
CA PHE A 88 -1.08 -1.67 -9.44
C PHE A 88 -0.90 -1.05 -8.06
N ASP A 89 -0.40 -1.82 -7.08
CA ASP A 89 -0.15 -1.33 -5.73
C ASP A 89 0.83 -0.12 -5.77
N SER A 90 1.90 -0.22 -6.58
CA SER A 90 2.86 0.87 -6.79
C SER A 90 2.26 2.11 -7.46
N SER A 91 1.42 1.92 -8.49
CA SER A 91 0.73 3.02 -9.19
C SER A 91 -0.30 3.70 -8.29
N MET A 92 -1.06 2.91 -7.52
CA MET A 92 -2.01 3.40 -6.53
C MET A 92 -1.32 4.19 -5.41
N MET A 93 -0.19 3.68 -4.91
CA MET A 93 0.67 4.41 -3.96
C MET A 93 1.07 5.76 -4.53
N ASN A 94 1.58 5.81 -5.76
CA ASN A 94 1.99 7.05 -6.39
C ASN A 94 0.82 8.02 -6.61
N HIS A 95 -0.35 7.54 -7.04
CA HIS A 95 -1.53 8.39 -7.26
C HIS A 95 -2.10 8.93 -5.95
N LEU A 96 -2.33 8.07 -4.95
CA LEU A 96 -2.85 8.49 -3.64
C LEU A 96 -1.83 9.38 -2.91
N GLY A 97 -0.54 9.07 -3.03
CA GLY A 97 0.54 9.92 -2.54
C GLY A 97 0.59 11.28 -3.20
N ALA A 98 0.30 11.36 -4.51
CA ALA A 98 0.21 12.63 -5.22
C ALA A 98 -0.91 13.51 -4.65
N ILE A 99 -2.09 12.95 -4.37
CA ILE A 99 -3.21 13.66 -3.73
C ILE A 99 -2.78 14.25 -2.38
N LEU A 100 -2.12 13.45 -1.53
CA LEU A 100 -1.61 13.94 -0.25
C LEU A 100 -0.58 15.07 -0.43
N SER A 101 0.24 14.96 -1.48
CA SER A 101 1.30 15.94 -1.78
C SER A 101 0.79 17.25 -2.35
N GLU A 102 -0.39 17.28 -2.96
CA GLU A 102 -1.01 18.52 -3.47
C GLU A 102 -1.26 19.51 -2.34
N HIS A 103 -1.51 19.03 -1.13
CA HIS A 103 -1.68 19.86 0.06
C HIS A 103 -0.35 20.42 0.56
N SER A 104 0.73 19.62 0.61
CA SER A 104 2.07 20.10 0.97
C SER A 104 3.20 19.11 0.61
N PRO A 105 4.31 19.56 -0.03
CA PRO A 105 5.46 18.72 -0.36
C PRO A 105 6.12 18.04 0.85
N LYS A 106 6.02 18.64 2.05
CA LYS A 106 6.62 18.09 3.28
C LYS A 106 6.02 16.72 3.65
N TRP A 107 4.74 16.54 3.32
CA TRP A 107 3.97 15.34 3.64
C TRP A 107 4.42 14.14 2.81
N ARG A 108 4.84 14.37 1.56
CA ARG A 108 5.43 13.33 0.71
C ARG A 108 6.71 12.77 1.33
N GLY A 109 7.61 13.65 1.77
CA GLY A 109 8.88 13.24 2.37
C GLY A 109 8.66 12.44 3.65
N HIS A 110 7.73 12.91 4.49
CA HIS A 110 7.31 12.19 5.70
C HIS A 110 6.75 10.79 5.39
N ALA A 111 5.75 10.71 4.51
CA ALA A 111 5.14 9.44 4.11
C ALA A 111 6.16 8.42 3.57
N GLN A 112 7.13 8.87 2.76
CA GLN A 112 8.20 8.01 2.23
C GLN A 112 9.11 7.46 3.35
N ARG A 113 9.49 8.30 4.31
CA ARG A 113 10.35 7.88 5.41
C ARG A 113 9.62 6.94 6.37
N VAL A 114 8.38 7.25 6.74
CA VAL A 114 7.54 6.37 7.58
C VAL A 114 7.30 5.02 6.89
N SER A 115 7.00 5.01 5.59
CA SER A 115 6.87 3.78 4.80
C SER A 115 8.12 2.91 4.86
N ARG A 116 9.30 3.51 4.67
CA ARG A 116 10.59 2.80 4.75
C ARG A 116 10.87 2.24 6.15
N LEU A 117 10.60 3.03 7.20
CA LEU A 117 10.74 2.60 8.59
C LEU A 117 9.80 1.43 8.91
N CYS A 118 8.55 1.48 8.44
CA CYS A 118 7.59 0.39 8.59
C CYS A 118 8.08 -0.89 7.90
N LYS A 119 8.63 -0.78 6.68
CA LYS A 119 9.23 -1.90 5.96
C LYS A 119 10.41 -2.52 6.73
N GLN A 120 11.32 -1.70 7.23
CA GLN A 120 12.47 -2.17 8.02
C GLN A 120 12.01 -2.92 9.28
N MET A 121 11.02 -2.36 9.98
CA MET A 121 10.42 -2.98 11.14
C MET A 121 9.77 -4.33 10.79
N GLY A 122 9.00 -4.39 9.71
CA GLY A 122 8.40 -5.63 9.21
C GLY A 122 9.44 -6.72 8.91
N LEU A 123 10.54 -6.36 8.23
CA LEU A 123 11.64 -7.27 7.97
C LEU A 123 12.30 -7.81 9.24
N CYS A 124 12.48 -6.97 10.27
CA CYS A 124 13.01 -7.41 11.57
C CYS A 124 12.05 -8.35 12.31
N LEU A 125 10.74 -8.24 12.05
CA LEU A 125 9.72 -9.14 12.59
C LEU A 125 9.54 -10.42 11.75
N GLY A 126 10.29 -10.59 10.66
CA GLY A 126 10.18 -11.74 9.76
C GLY A 126 8.98 -11.69 8.82
N MET A 127 8.40 -10.50 8.58
CA MET A 127 7.34 -10.33 7.59
C MET A 127 7.90 -10.43 6.18
N GLU A 128 7.17 -11.11 5.30
CA GLU A 128 7.57 -11.32 3.90
C GLU A 128 6.38 -11.15 2.94
N GLY A 129 6.72 -10.99 1.66
CA GLY A 129 5.73 -10.95 0.58
C GLY A 129 4.63 -9.91 0.80
N ARG A 130 3.37 -10.35 0.69
CA ARG A 130 2.20 -9.46 0.66
C ARG A 130 1.95 -8.72 1.98
N GLU A 131 2.28 -9.33 3.11
CA GLU A 131 2.09 -8.68 4.41
C GLU A 131 3.03 -7.50 4.58
N LEU A 132 4.31 -7.70 4.26
CA LEU A 132 5.32 -6.63 4.27
C LEU A 132 4.95 -5.50 3.31
N SER A 133 4.53 -5.83 2.08
CA SER A 133 4.09 -4.82 1.10
C SER A 133 2.88 -4.00 1.59
N LYS A 134 1.92 -4.64 2.28
CA LYS A 134 0.80 -3.91 2.89
C LYS A 134 1.25 -3.00 4.01
N LEU A 135 2.23 -3.40 4.83
CA LEU A 135 2.72 -2.58 5.93
C LEU A 135 3.48 -1.36 5.41
N GLU A 136 4.32 -1.56 4.38
CA GLU A 136 4.97 -0.47 3.64
C GLU A 136 3.94 0.51 3.06
N MET A 137 2.88 -0.01 2.43
CA MET A 137 1.76 0.79 1.92
C MET A 137 1.02 1.57 3.01
N ALA A 138 0.71 0.91 4.14
CA ALA A 138 0.01 1.54 5.26
C ALA A 138 0.83 2.68 5.86
N GLY A 139 2.15 2.49 6.02
CA GLY A 139 3.05 3.56 6.47
C GLY A 139 3.08 4.75 5.51
N TYR A 140 2.95 4.53 4.20
CA TYR A 140 2.90 5.60 3.21
C TYR A 140 1.56 6.35 3.20
N LEU A 141 0.45 5.64 3.45
CA LEU A 141 -0.91 6.17 3.32
C LEU A 141 -1.56 6.52 4.67
N HIS A 142 -0.84 6.44 5.79
CA HIS A 142 -1.42 6.64 7.13
C HIS A 142 -2.15 7.98 7.29
N ASP A 143 -1.61 9.02 6.67
CA ASP A 143 -2.17 10.37 6.70
C ASP A 143 -3.05 10.73 5.48
N ILE A 144 -3.43 9.78 4.63
CA ILE A 144 -4.20 10.08 3.40
C ILE A 144 -5.53 10.79 3.71
N GLY A 145 -6.11 10.55 4.88
CA GLY A 145 -7.35 11.20 5.31
C GLY A 145 -7.22 12.71 5.52
N MET A 146 -6.00 13.23 5.69
CA MET A 146 -5.75 14.65 5.85
C MET A 146 -6.05 15.45 4.57
N ALA A 147 -6.03 14.81 3.40
CA ALA A 147 -6.44 15.43 2.14
C ALA A 147 -7.93 15.84 2.13
N ALA A 148 -8.73 15.32 3.07
CA ALA A 148 -10.14 15.67 3.23
C ALA A 148 -10.40 16.71 4.33
N LEU A 149 -9.36 17.26 4.97
CA LEU A 149 -9.46 18.26 6.03
C LEU A 149 -9.27 19.69 5.51
N ASP A 150 -9.71 20.66 6.31
CA ASP A 150 -9.54 22.08 6.00
C ASP A 150 -8.06 22.48 6.07
N LYS A 151 -7.58 23.11 5.00
CA LYS A 151 -6.20 23.55 4.87
C LYS A 151 -5.84 24.62 5.92
N GLU A 152 -6.78 25.46 6.32
CA GLU A 152 -6.54 26.48 7.35
C GLU A 152 -6.18 25.85 8.71
N ILE A 153 -6.76 24.68 9.01
CA ILE A 153 -6.44 23.92 10.23
C ILE A 153 -5.07 23.25 10.10
N LEU A 154 -4.74 22.69 8.93
CA LEU A 154 -3.49 21.96 8.70
C LEU A 154 -2.25 22.88 8.65
N ASP A 155 -2.38 24.09 8.13
CA ASP A 155 -1.27 25.03 7.97
C ASP A 155 -1.03 25.89 9.23
N LYS A 156 -1.84 25.73 10.27
CA LYS A 156 -1.77 26.53 11.50
C LYS A 156 -0.50 26.20 12.31
N THR A 157 0.25 27.24 12.67
CA THR A 157 1.49 27.13 13.48
C THR A 157 1.30 27.48 14.95
N ASP A 158 0.16 28.06 15.30
CA ASP A 158 -0.20 28.39 16.69
C ASP A 158 -0.94 27.21 17.34
N ASP A 159 -1.16 27.29 18.65
CA ASP A 159 -1.87 26.26 19.40
C ASP A 159 -3.24 25.96 18.78
N LEU A 160 -3.50 24.67 18.56
CA LEU A 160 -4.79 24.17 18.09
C LEU A 160 -5.80 24.22 19.23
N SER A 161 -7.00 24.73 18.94
CA SER A 161 -8.15 24.59 19.81
C SER A 161 -8.57 23.13 19.93
N ARG A 162 -9.36 22.81 20.96
CA ARG A 162 -9.91 21.45 21.14
C ARG A 162 -10.72 20.96 19.93
N TYR A 163 -11.45 21.86 19.28
CA TYR A 163 -12.22 21.56 18.09
C TYR A 163 -11.30 21.23 16.90
N GLU A 164 -10.28 22.07 16.65
CA GLU A 164 -9.32 21.85 15.57
C GLU A 164 -8.54 20.54 15.78
N LEU A 165 -8.17 20.22 17.02
CA LEU A 165 -7.52 18.95 17.35
C LEU A 165 -8.43 17.75 17.03
N GLN A 166 -9.72 17.83 17.38
CA GLN A 166 -10.69 16.78 17.02
C GLN A 166 -10.86 16.64 15.51
N GLU A 167 -10.88 17.75 14.78
CA GLU A 167 -10.96 17.71 13.31
C GLU A 167 -9.73 17.07 12.68
N ILE A 168 -8.52 17.35 13.20
CA ILE A 168 -7.31 16.67 12.76
C ILE A 168 -7.39 15.17 13.06
N GLN A 169 -7.81 14.76 14.26
CA GLN A 169 -7.92 13.35 14.65
C GLN A 169 -8.83 12.53 13.72
N ARG A 170 -9.83 13.15 13.07
CA ARG A 170 -10.72 12.49 12.11
C ARG A 170 -10.01 11.97 10.85
N HIS A 171 -8.76 12.37 10.59
CA HIS A 171 -8.01 11.85 9.45
C HIS A 171 -7.88 10.32 9.47
N CYS A 172 -7.83 9.69 10.65
CA CYS A 172 -7.81 8.23 10.78
C CYS A 172 -9.07 7.59 10.15
N GLU A 173 -10.25 8.10 10.51
CA GLU A 173 -11.52 7.61 9.98
C GLU A 173 -11.72 7.97 8.50
N LEU A 174 -11.27 9.15 8.08
CA LEU A 174 -11.32 9.58 6.68
C LEU A 174 -10.38 8.74 5.81
N GLY A 175 -9.18 8.43 6.31
CA GLY A 175 -8.22 7.53 5.67
C GLY A 175 -8.80 6.13 5.52
N TYR A 176 -9.40 5.58 6.57
CA TYR A 176 -10.13 4.31 6.50
C TYR A 176 -11.23 4.34 5.42
N LYS A 177 -12.04 5.40 5.36
CA LYS A 177 -13.09 5.55 4.34
C LYS A 177 -12.52 5.57 2.93
N ILE A 178 -11.41 6.25 2.68
CA ILE A 178 -10.77 6.27 1.37
C ILE A 178 -10.26 4.87 1.00
N LEU A 179 -9.51 4.23 1.90
CA LEU A 179 -8.78 3.00 1.62
C LEU A 179 -9.68 1.75 1.62
N SER A 180 -10.77 1.74 2.38
CA SER A 180 -11.71 0.61 2.44
C SER A 180 -12.47 0.35 1.13
N HIS A 181 -12.52 1.34 0.24
CA HIS A 181 -13.08 1.20 -1.11
C HIS A 181 -12.08 0.69 -2.15
N VAL A 182 -10.79 0.55 -1.77
CA VAL A 182 -9.75 0.02 -2.66
C VAL A 182 -9.67 -1.50 -2.48
N ASN A 183 -9.85 -2.23 -3.59
CA ASN A 183 -9.81 -3.69 -3.58
C ASN A 183 -8.46 -4.20 -3.04
N GLY A 184 -8.50 -5.03 -2.01
CA GLY A 184 -7.31 -5.62 -1.38
C GLY A 184 -6.66 -4.78 -0.27
N TYR A 185 -7.19 -3.58 0.01
CA TYR A 185 -6.63 -2.64 1.00
C TYR A 185 -7.38 -2.66 2.34
N ARG A 186 -8.24 -3.66 2.58
CA ARG A 186 -9.00 -3.75 3.84
C ARG A 186 -8.09 -3.70 5.08
N ASP A 187 -7.05 -4.53 5.10
CA ASP A 187 -6.10 -4.57 6.22
C ASP A 187 -5.30 -3.27 6.32
N VAL A 188 -4.92 -2.68 5.18
CA VAL A 188 -4.24 -1.37 5.13
C VAL A 188 -5.13 -0.29 5.75
N ALA A 189 -6.41 -0.25 5.37
CA ALA A 189 -7.38 0.69 5.91
C ALA A 189 -7.53 0.53 7.42
N GLU A 190 -7.65 -0.71 7.91
CA GLU A 190 -7.74 -1.00 9.35
C GLU A 190 -6.47 -0.55 10.10
N TRP A 191 -5.29 -0.79 9.53
CA TRP A 191 -4.05 -0.37 10.16
C TRP A 191 -3.93 1.15 10.23
N VAL A 192 -4.35 1.85 9.17
CA VAL A 192 -4.45 3.31 9.13
C VAL A 192 -5.52 3.84 10.09
N LEU A 193 -6.62 3.14 10.32
CA LEU A 193 -7.65 3.59 11.26
C LEU A 193 -7.13 3.70 12.70
N HIS A 194 -6.25 2.78 13.09
CA HIS A 194 -5.80 2.61 14.47
C HIS A 194 -4.36 3.07 14.72
N HIS A 195 -3.71 3.72 13.75
CA HIS A 195 -2.28 4.06 13.86
C HIS A 195 -1.96 5.13 14.93
N HIS A 196 -2.97 5.78 15.51
CA HIS A 196 -2.86 6.68 16.66
C HIS A 196 -3.40 6.10 17.97
N GLU A 197 -3.81 4.83 17.99
CA GLU A 197 -4.13 4.12 19.23
C GLU A 197 -2.87 3.91 20.06
N ARG A 198 -3.03 3.87 21.38
CA ARG A 198 -1.93 3.79 22.35
C ARG A 198 -2.17 2.65 23.32
N PRO A 199 -1.15 1.87 23.72
CA PRO A 199 -1.33 0.76 24.65
C PRO A 199 -2.01 1.12 25.98
N ASP A 200 -1.84 2.36 26.47
CA ASP A 200 -2.52 2.89 27.66
C ASP A 200 -4.02 3.18 27.47
N GLY A 201 -4.49 3.26 26.22
CA GLY A 201 -5.86 3.58 25.84
C GLY A 201 -6.18 5.09 25.77
N ASP A 202 -5.17 5.94 25.91
CA ASP A 202 -5.31 7.40 25.72
C ASP A 202 -5.15 7.81 24.23
N GLY A 203 -5.15 6.81 23.33
CA GLY A 203 -5.12 6.98 21.88
C GLY A 203 -6.50 7.28 21.29
N TYR A 204 -6.53 7.36 19.95
CA TYR A 204 -7.75 7.64 19.20
C TYR A 204 -7.74 6.84 17.89
N PRO A 205 -8.91 6.59 17.25
CA PRO A 205 -10.23 7.13 17.57
C PRO A 205 -11.06 6.35 18.60
N PHE A 206 -10.69 5.12 18.97
CA PHE A 206 -11.51 4.25 19.83
C PHE A 206 -10.94 4.03 21.24
N GLY A 207 -9.68 4.39 21.50
CA GLY A 207 -9.04 4.18 22.79
C GLY A 207 -8.76 2.69 23.04
N LEU A 208 -8.34 1.98 21.99
CA LEU A 208 -7.95 0.57 22.06
C LEU A 208 -6.73 0.41 22.98
N LYS A 209 -6.59 -0.75 23.62
CA LYS A 209 -5.56 -1.00 24.64
C LYS A 209 -4.71 -2.22 24.31
N GLY A 210 -3.41 -2.10 24.57
CA GLY A 210 -2.44 -3.18 24.42
C GLY A 210 -2.64 -4.00 23.14
N GLN A 211 -3.02 -5.28 23.30
CA GLN A 211 -3.16 -6.26 22.22
C GLN A 211 -4.43 -6.09 21.37
N ASP A 212 -5.36 -5.21 21.75
CA ASP A 212 -6.52 -4.88 20.91
C ASP A 212 -6.12 -4.00 19.72
N ILE A 213 -4.94 -3.36 19.79
CA ILE A 213 -4.40 -2.54 18.71
C ILE A 213 -3.74 -3.47 17.68
N PRO A 214 -4.06 -3.35 16.38
CA PRO A 214 -3.36 -4.13 15.36
C PRO A 214 -1.85 -3.88 15.41
N GLN A 215 -1.05 -4.94 15.40
CA GLN A 215 0.42 -4.85 15.49
C GLN A 215 0.99 -3.87 14.44
N CYS A 216 0.47 -3.89 13.22
CA CYS A 216 0.87 -2.99 12.15
C CYS A 216 0.54 -1.52 12.45
N SER A 217 -0.56 -1.22 13.14
CA SER A 217 -0.88 0.13 13.60
C SER A 217 0.14 0.62 14.64
N SER A 218 0.54 -0.24 15.58
CA SER A 218 1.58 0.08 16.56
C SER A 218 2.93 0.35 15.90
N ILE A 219 3.28 -0.40 14.85
CA ILE A 219 4.48 -0.17 14.05
C ILE A 219 4.43 1.22 13.38
N ILE A 220 3.30 1.56 12.76
CA ILE A 220 3.13 2.88 12.11
C ILE A 220 3.21 4.00 13.14
N ASN A 221 2.60 3.84 14.31
CA ASN A 221 2.66 4.82 15.41
C ASN A 221 4.12 5.14 15.81
N ILE A 222 4.92 4.09 16.04
CA ILE A 222 6.35 4.23 16.40
C ILE A 222 7.14 4.90 15.27
N ALA A 223 6.96 4.45 14.03
CA ALA A 223 7.66 4.99 12.87
C ALA A 223 7.30 6.47 12.60
N ASN A 224 6.02 6.82 12.72
CA ASN A 224 5.53 8.20 12.58
C ASN A 224 6.13 9.10 13.67
N ALA A 225 6.07 8.67 14.93
CA ALA A 225 6.64 9.42 16.05
C ALA A 225 8.16 9.63 15.89
N TYR A 226 8.89 8.60 15.48
CA TYR A 226 10.32 8.74 15.21
C TYR A 226 10.59 9.82 14.14
N ASP A 227 9.92 9.74 12.99
CA ASP A 227 10.13 10.69 11.89
C ASP A 227 9.77 12.12 12.29
N ALA A 228 8.64 12.30 12.98
CA ALA A 228 8.19 13.61 13.45
C ALA A 228 9.19 14.27 14.42
N ILE A 229 9.89 13.46 15.23
CA ILE A 229 10.93 13.95 16.14
C ILE A 229 12.24 14.22 15.40
N SER A 230 12.67 13.29 14.54
CA SER A 230 13.99 13.32 13.90
C SER A 230 14.08 14.27 12.71
N GLU A 231 12.98 14.55 12.02
CA GLU A 231 12.93 15.49 10.89
C GLU A 231 12.20 16.80 11.21
N GLY A 232 11.53 16.84 12.36
CA GLY A 232 10.66 17.93 12.74
C GLY A 232 9.29 17.84 12.03
N SER A 233 8.32 18.53 12.61
CA SER A 233 6.93 18.55 12.13
C SER A 233 6.44 19.99 12.04
N VAL A 234 5.17 20.17 11.64
CA VAL A 234 4.51 21.49 11.69
C VAL A 234 4.50 22.04 13.13
N TYR A 235 4.49 21.15 14.13
CA TYR A 235 4.34 21.48 15.55
C TYR A 235 5.64 21.43 16.35
N GLY A 236 6.78 21.02 15.75
CA GLY A 236 8.00 20.77 16.50
C GLY A 236 9.27 20.86 15.67
N LYS A 237 10.36 21.31 16.29
CA LYS A 237 11.68 21.37 15.66
C LYS A 237 12.32 19.98 15.58
N LYS A 238 13.12 19.77 14.53
CA LYS A 238 14.01 18.61 14.36
C LYS A 238 14.90 18.43 15.59
N ARG A 239 14.97 17.21 16.10
CA ARG A 239 15.86 16.79 17.19
C ARG A 239 16.82 15.67 16.74
N PRO A 240 17.98 15.52 17.41
CA PRO A 240 18.93 14.44 17.12
C PRO A 240 18.33 13.04 17.27
N ARG A 241 18.93 12.06 16.59
CA ARG A 241 18.50 10.65 16.62
C ARG A 241 18.48 10.11 18.05
N GLU A 242 19.46 10.45 18.86
CA GLU A 242 19.60 10.00 20.25
C GLU A 242 18.43 10.49 21.11
N GLU A 243 17.97 11.72 20.88
CA GLU A 243 16.80 12.29 21.57
C GLU A 243 15.51 11.62 21.11
N ALA A 244 15.37 11.32 19.81
CA ALA A 244 14.23 10.58 19.28
C ALA A 244 14.14 9.18 19.91
N ILE A 245 15.26 8.46 19.97
CA ILE A 245 15.34 7.13 20.60
C ILE A 245 15.01 7.21 22.09
N ALA A 246 15.59 8.18 22.81
CA ALA A 246 15.34 8.36 24.23
C ALA A 246 13.85 8.64 24.51
N GLU A 247 13.20 9.46 23.68
CA GLU A 247 11.77 9.73 23.82
C GLU A 247 10.92 8.49 23.57
N LEU A 248 11.19 7.74 22.49
CA LEU A 248 10.48 6.48 22.21
C LEU A 248 10.60 5.49 23.38
N LEU A 249 11.82 5.28 23.89
CA LEU A 249 12.06 4.38 25.03
C LEU A 249 11.39 4.87 26.30
N SER A 250 11.39 6.17 26.58
CA SER A 250 10.74 6.73 27.78
C SER A 250 9.22 6.54 27.81
N LYS A 251 8.62 6.33 26.63
CA LYS A 251 7.17 6.19 26.41
C LYS A 251 6.76 4.76 26.00
N ALA A 252 7.70 3.81 26.03
CA ALA A 252 7.43 2.40 25.83
C ALA A 252 6.49 1.87 26.92
N GLY A 253 5.51 1.05 26.54
CA GLY A 253 4.48 0.49 27.43
C GLY A 253 3.33 1.45 27.76
N THR A 254 3.41 2.72 27.37
CA THR A 254 2.32 3.71 27.55
C THR A 254 1.83 4.22 26.20
N GLN A 255 2.60 5.10 25.55
CA GLN A 255 2.27 5.63 24.22
C GLN A 255 2.59 4.62 23.11
N PHE A 256 3.66 3.82 23.27
CA PHE A 256 4.13 2.88 22.28
C PHE A 256 4.15 1.45 22.82
N ASP A 257 3.94 0.46 21.96
CA ASP A 257 4.10 -0.95 22.35
C ASP A 257 5.55 -1.22 22.76
N GLU A 258 5.75 -1.71 23.98
CA GLU A 258 7.07 -1.86 24.59
C GLU A 258 7.99 -2.79 23.76
N ARG A 259 7.47 -3.94 23.36
CA ARG A 259 8.24 -4.93 22.60
C ARG A 259 8.63 -4.38 21.24
N LEU A 260 7.68 -3.77 20.53
CA LEU A 260 7.92 -3.20 19.20
C LEU A 260 8.88 -2.02 19.27
N THR A 261 8.79 -1.15 20.29
CA THR A 261 9.74 -0.04 20.47
C THR A 261 11.17 -0.54 20.64
N HIS A 262 11.39 -1.58 21.44
CA HIS A 262 12.72 -2.15 21.61
C HIS A 262 13.28 -2.78 20.33
N ILE A 263 12.46 -3.48 19.56
CA ILE A 263 12.88 -4.04 18.26
C ILE A 263 13.19 -2.91 17.27
N PHE A 264 12.36 -1.86 17.23
CA PHE A 264 12.55 -0.72 16.36
C PHE A 264 13.89 -0.02 16.62
N VAL A 265 14.17 0.31 17.88
CA VAL A 265 15.39 1.03 18.28
C VAL A 265 16.65 0.19 18.05
N ASN A 266 16.63 -1.10 18.42
CA ASN A 266 17.82 -1.93 18.44
C ASN A 266 18.11 -2.67 17.12
N GLN A 267 17.15 -2.69 16.19
CA GLN A 267 17.30 -3.48 14.96
C GLN A 267 16.86 -2.72 13.71
N ALA A 268 15.70 -2.05 13.74
CA ALA A 268 15.16 -1.41 12.54
C ALA A 268 15.96 -0.17 12.14
N LEU A 269 16.34 0.67 13.12
CA LEU A 269 17.10 1.90 12.87
C LEU A 269 18.56 1.67 12.43
N ASP A 270 19.16 0.53 12.79
CA ASP A 270 20.55 0.25 12.46
C ASP A 270 20.72 -0.23 11.01
N LYS A 271 19.69 -0.88 10.45
CA LYS A 271 19.67 -1.29 9.03
C LYS A 271 19.50 -0.14 8.04
N GLU A 272 19.22 1.08 8.52
CA GLU A 272 19.16 2.27 7.67
C GLU A 272 20.55 2.73 7.19
N GLN A 273 21.63 2.25 7.83
CA GLN A 273 23.01 2.64 7.49
C GLN A 273 23.67 1.72 6.44
N GLU A 274 23.08 0.57 6.13
CA GLU A 274 23.67 -0.44 5.23
C GLU A 274 23.06 -0.45 3.81
N ALA A 275 22.08 0.40 3.53
CA ALA A 275 21.36 0.50 2.23
C ALA A 275 21.53 1.87 1.57
#